data_AF-K0ZDU4-F1
#
_entry.id   AF-K0ZDU4-F1
#
_cell.length_a   1.000
_cell.length_b   1.000
_cell.length_c   1.000
_cell.angle_alpha   90.00
_cell.angle_beta   90.00
_cell.angle_gamma   90.00
#
_symmetry.space_group_name_H-M   'P 1'
#
loop_
_entity.id
_entity.type
_entity.pdbx_description
1 polymer ?
#
loop_
_entity_poly.entity_id
_entity_poly.type
_entity_poly.pdbx_seq_one_letter_code
_entity_poly.pdbx_strand_id
1 'polypeptide(L)'
;DSSGAMATGWTLVNNTWYHFTQSGEMKTGWVDNGGTWYYLTTSGAMATGWRSVNGTWYYFEASGAMKTGWLENNGTWYYLAPSGAMVTGQQDIDSATYYFASDGTWFTPTPIMGAPHTNRATTIQAMLNAYAQSGHSYPSGALSIGGAPTALDFFSILYDEAIAEGINPEVVFAQSMLETAWLSFGGDVKIQQFNFAGLAATGNGAQGNGFPDVRTGLRAQVQHLRAYADPHATESSLAYPLVDQRFAYVLRGSAPIVEYLGIQENPQHRGWATAKNYGFHIVALMKRSFS
;
A
#
# COMPACT_ATOMS: atom_id res chain seq x y z
N ASP A 1 -15.35 -34.49 35.60
CA ASP A 1 -16.24 -35.41 36.34
C ASP A 1 -16.02 -36.83 35.85
N SER A 2 -16.10 -37.82 36.74
CA SER A 2 -15.62 -39.19 36.55
C SER A 2 -16.78 -40.18 36.38
N SER A 3 -17.69 -39.91 35.43
CA SER A 3 -18.86 -40.76 35.17
C SER A 3 -18.66 -41.79 34.06
N GLY A 4 -17.55 -41.71 33.29
CA GLY A 4 -17.33 -42.57 32.12
C GLY A 4 -18.37 -42.37 31.00
N ALA A 5 -19.20 -41.33 31.09
CA ALA A 5 -20.18 -41.01 30.07
C ALA A 5 -19.48 -40.47 28.81
N MET A 6 -19.85 -41.01 27.66
CA MET A 6 -19.37 -40.58 26.36
C MET A 6 -19.76 -39.11 26.11
N ALA A 7 -18.78 -38.25 25.81
CA ALA A 7 -19.04 -36.87 25.43
C ALA A 7 -19.64 -36.80 24.02
N THR A 8 -20.68 -35.99 23.83
CA THR A 8 -21.34 -35.76 22.53
C THR A 8 -21.65 -34.27 22.36
N GLY A 9 -21.61 -33.76 21.13
CA GLY A 9 -21.85 -32.35 20.85
C GLY A 9 -20.76 -31.44 21.45
N TRP A 10 -21.11 -30.19 21.71
CA TRP A 10 -20.21 -29.22 22.34
C TRP A 10 -19.87 -29.63 23.77
N THR A 11 -18.59 -29.82 24.06
CA THR A 11 -18.08 -30.24 25.37
C THR A 11 -16.91 -29.36 25.78
N LEU A 12 -16.96 -28.81 26.99
CA LEU A 12 -15.89 -28.01 27.58
C LEU A 12 -14.95 -28.91 28.39
N VAL A 13 -13.67 -28.97 28.01
CA VAL A 13 -12.63 -29.76 28.69
C VAL A 13 -11.45 -28.85 28.98
N ASN A 14 -11.06 -28.72 30.26
CA ASN A 14 -9.94 -27.88 30.69
C ASN A 14 -9.97 -26.46 30.08
N ASN A 15 -11.13 -25.82 30.16
CA ASN A 15 -11.37 -24.47 29.62
C ASN A 15 -11.25 -24.34 28.09
N THR A 16 -11.30 -25.46 27.35
CA THR A 16 -11.26 -25.50 25.89
C THR A 16 -12.48 -26.23 25.36
N TRP A 17 -13.17 -25.64 24.38
CA TRP A 17 -14.32 -26.26 23.73
C TRP A 17 -13.89 -27.24 22.65
N TYR A 18 -14.57 -28.38 22.61
CA TYR A 18 -14.48 -29.43 21.59
C TYR A 18 -15.89 -29.76 21.11
N HIS A 19 -16.00 -30.38 19.94
CA HIS A 19 -17.27 -30.94 19.46
C HIS A 19 -17.12 -32.42 19.17
N PHE A 20 -18.05 -33.23 19.67
CA PHE A 20 -18.07 -34.67 19.44
C PHE A 20 -19.28 -35.08 18.62
N THR A 21 -19.17 -36.12 17.80
CA THR A 21 -20.32 -36.74 17.12
C THR A 21 -21.26 -37.38 18.15
N GLN A 22 -22.41 -37.85 17.70
CA GLN A 22 -23.30 -38.67 18.53
C GLN A 22 -22.67 -40.04 18.91
N SER A 23 -21.65 -40.50 18.16
CA SER A 23 -20.85 -41.68 18.48
C SER A 23 -19.64 -41.39 19.38
N GLY A 24 -19.48 -40.14 19.86
CA GLY A 24 -18.39 -39.74 20.73
C GLY A 24 -17.05 -39.50 20.03
N GLU A 25 -17.03 -39.44 18.70
CA GLU A 25 -15.83 -39.12 17.94
C GLU A 25 -15.58 -37.61 17.95
N MET A 26 -14.37 -37.18 18.28
CA MET A 26 -13.99 -35.78 18.25
C MET A 26 -13.96 -35.24 16.82
N LYS A 27 -14.63 -34.12 16.57
CA LYS A 27 -14.58 -33.41 15.29
C LYS A 27 -13.32 -32.56 15.19
N THR A 28 -12.86 -32.38 13.95
CA THR A 28 -11.87 -31.37 13.54
C THR A 28 -12.38 -30.68 12.27
N GLY A 29 -11.89 -29.49 11.97
CA GLY A 29 -12.31 -28.69 10.81
C GLY A 29 -13.61 -27.92 11.06
N TRP A 30 -14.32 -27.60 9.99
CA TRP A 30 -15.54 -26.81 10.03
C TRP A 30 -16.71 -27.55 10.67
N VAL A 31 -17.47 -26.85 11.51
CA VAL A 31 -18.72 -27.32 12.12
C VAL A 31 -19.80 -26.28 11.88
N ASP A 32 -20.89 -26.68 11.22
CA ASP A 32 -22.13 -25.90 11.17
C ASP A 32 -23.03 -26.35 12.32
N ASN A 33 -23.39 -25.41 13.18
CA ASN A 33 -24.32 -25.63 14.27
C ASN A 33 -25.47 -24.63 14.15
N GLY A 34 -26.52 -25.03 13.43
CA GLY A 34 -27.74 -24.22 13.26
C GLY A 34 -27.53 -22.95 12.45
N GLY A 35 -26.65 -22.98 11.45
CA GLY A 35 -26.30 -21.84 10.60
C GLY A 35 -25.13 -21.01 11.13
N THR A 36 -24.68 -21.25 12.36
CA THR A 36 -23.45 -20.65 12.89
C THR A 36 -22.27 -21.56 12.62
N TRP A 37 -21.25 -21.03 11.95
CA TRP A 37 -20.03 -21.77 11.64
C TRP A 37 -18.99 -21.63 12.74
N TYR A 38 -18.29 -22.73 12.99
CA TYR A 38 -17.16 -22.83 13.92
C TYR A 38 -16.02 -23.57 13.25
N TYR A 39 -14.80 -23.41 13.74
CA TYR A 39 -13.65 -24.19 13.28
C TYR A 39 -12.97 -24.87 14.46
N LEU A 40 -12.79 -26.17 14.36
CA LEU A 40 -12.02 -26.96 15.29
C LEU A 40 -10.65 -27.22 14.68
N THR A 41 -9.60 -26.88 15.43
CA THR A 41 -8.23 -27.12 15.02
C THR A 41 -7.93 -28.61 14.88
N THR A 42 -6.72 -28.96 14.41
CA THR A 42 -6.30 -30.36 14.28
C THR A 42 -6.27 -31.11 15.61
N SER A 43 -6.17 -30.42 16.75
CA SER A 43 -6.32 -31.03 18.08
C SER A 43 -7.78 -31.16 18.53
N GLY A 44 -8.75 -30.71 17.73
CA GLY A 44 -10.17 -30.62 18.07
C GLY A 44 -10.55 -29.39 18.89
N ALA A 45 -9.58 -28.60 19.35
CA ALA A 45 -9.85 -27.38 20.10
C ALA A 45 -10.53 -26.33 19.20
N MET A 46 -11.60 -25.72 19.71
CA MET A 46 -12.34 -24.66 19.04
C MET A 46 -11.46 -23.41 18.85
N ALA A 47 -11.44 -22.90 17.61
CA ALA A 47 -10.71 -21.70 17.27
C ALA A 47 -11.42 -20.44 17.80
N THR A 48 -10.62 -19.47 18.21
CA THR A 48 -11.02 -18.08 18.51
C THR A 48 -9.99 -17.14 17.91
N GLY A 49 -10.38 -15.89 17.65
CA GLY A 49 -9.55 -14.89 16.99
C GLY A 49 -9.27 -15.21 15.51
N TRP A 50 -8.22 -14.61 14.98
CA TRP A 50 -7.76 -14.80 13.60
C TRP A 50 -7.23 -16.21 13.36
N ARG A 51 -7.67 -16.83 12.26
CA ARG A 51 -7.20 -18.15 11.84
C ARG A 51 -7.06 -18.23 10.33
N SER A 52 -5.89 -18.67 9.86
CA SER A 52 -5.71 -19.08 8.48
C SER A 52 -6.14 -20.54 8.31
N VAL A 53 -7.05 -20.77 7.38
CA VAL A 53 -7.53 -22.10 6.98
C VAL A 53 -7.29 -22.21 5.47
N ASN A 54 -6.35 -23.07 5.08
CA ASN A 54 -5.95 -23.28 3.68
C ASN A 54 -5.54 -21.98 2.94
N GLY A 55 -4.88 -21.06 3.63
CA GLY A 55 -4.44 -19.78 3.06
C GLY A 55 -5.47 -18.66 3.13
N THR A 56 -6.72 -18.95 3.47
CA THR A 56 -7.77 -17.93 3.68
C THR A 56 -7.89 -17.57 5.15
N TRP A 57 -7.91 -16.28 5.46
CA TRP A 57 -8.09 -15.80 6.84
C TRP A 57 -9.58 -15.70 7.20
N TYR A 58 -9.88 -16.12 8.43
CA TYR A 58 -11.19 -16.03 9.07
C TYR A 58 -11.02 -15.46 10.46
N TYR A 59 -12.08 -14.89 11.02
CA TYR A 59 -12.11 -14.46 12.40
C TYR A 59 -13.20 -15.20 13.16
N PHE A 60 -12.86 -15.75 14.32
CA PHE A 60 -13.80 -16.41 15.23
C PHE A 60 -13.95 -15.57 16.49
N GLU A 61 -15.18 -15.25 16.88
CA GLU A 61 -15.43 -14.51 18.12
C GLU A 61 -15.01 -15.33 19.36
N ALA A 62 -15.05 -14.72 20.54
CA ALA A 62 -14.72 -15.42 21.79
C ALA A 62 -15.63 -16.65 22.04
N SER A 63 -16.85 -16.65 21.49
CA SER A 63 -17.79 -17.77 21.48
C SER A 63 -17.39 -18.90 20.52
N GLY A 64 -16.39 -18.69 19.67
CA GLY A 64 -16.01 -19.56 18.56
C GLY A 64 -16.84 -19.38 17.29
N ALA A 65 -17.88 -18.55 17.31
CA ALA A 65 -18.69 -18.27 16.13
C ALA A 65 -17.86 -17.53 15.08
N MET A 66 -17.94 -17.96 13.82
CA MET A 66 -17.28 -17.32 12.69
C MET A 66 -17.92 -15.95 12.43
N LYS A 67 -17.10 -14.90 12.38
CA LYS A 67 -17.51 -13.54 12.08
C LYS A 67 -17.67 -13.34 10.57
N THR A 68 -18.71 -12.61 10.19
CA THR A 68 -18.92 -12.03 8.86
C THR A 68 -19.14 -10.52 8.97
N GLY A 69 -19.02 -9.80 7.85
CA GLY A 69 -19.15 -8.35 7.76
C GLY A 69 -17.97 -7.59 8.36
N TRP A 70 -18.21 -6.33 8.74
CA TRP A 70 -17.20 -5.47 9.36
C TRP A 70 -16.72 -6.02 10.71
N LEU A 71 -15.41 -5.91 10.92
CA LEU A 71 -14.71 -6.26 12.15
C LEU A 71 -13.74 -5.15 12.51
N GLU A 72 -13.90 -4.58 13.71
CA GLU A 72 -12.85 -3.80 14.35
C GLU A 72 -12.03 -4.72 15.27
N ASN A 73 -10.73 -4.80 15.02
CA ASN A 73 -9.81 -5.55 15.86
C ASN A 73 -8.60 -4.67 16.20
N ASN A 74 -8.48 -4.31 17.48
CA ASN A 74 -7.41 -3.44 18.00
C ASN A 74 -7.28 -2.09 17.27
N GLY A 75 -8.41 -1.43 16.99
CA GLY A 75 -8.46 -0.14 16.30
C GLY A 75 -8.18 -0.20 14.79
N THR A 76 -8.05 -1.41 14.22
CA THR A 76 -7.94 -1.62 12.78
C THR A 76 -9.20 -2.30 12.26
N TRP A 77 -9.72 -1.81 11.14
CA TRP A 77 -10.92 -2.36 10.52
C TRP A 77 -10.56 -3.38 9.44
N TYR A 78 -11.39 -4.41 9.34
CA TYR A 78 -11.35 -5.49 8.36
C TYR A 78 -12.76 -5.77 7.88
N TYR A 79 -12.88 -6.47 6.76
CA TYR A 79 -14.16 -6.98 6.29
C TYR A 79 -14.07 -8.48 5.99
N LEU A 80 -15.03 -9.23 6.53
CA LEU A 80 -15.17 -10.67 6.31
C LEU A 80 -16.36 -10.86 5.37
N ALA A 81 -16.14 -11.47 4.21
CA ALA A 81 -17.18 -11.80 3.25
C ALA A 81 -18.29 -12.65 3.90
N PRO A 82 -19.47 -12.82 3.27
CA PRO A 82 -20.51 -13.71 3.78
C PRO A 82 -20.05 -15.16 4.01
N SER A 83 -19.01 -15.61 3.31
CA SER A 83 -18.34 -16.91 3.52
C SER A 83 -17.43 -16.94 4.76
N GLY A 84 -17.23 -15.83 5.45
CA GLY A 84 -16.27 -15.62 6.54
C GLY A 84 -14.85 -15.29 6.08
N ALA A 85 -14.56 -15.40 4.78
CA ALA A 85 -13.23 -15.12 4.25
C ALA A 85 -12.91 -13.62 4.36
N MET A 86 -11.75 -13.29 4.92
CA MET A 86 -11.23 -11.92 4.95
C MET A 86 -10.97 -11.42 3.52
N VAL A 87 -11.51 -10.24 3.20
CA VAL A 87 -11.29 -9.62 1.90
C VAL A 87 -9.99 -8.83 1.88
N THR A 88 -9.44 -8.66 0.67
CA THR A 88 -8.31 -7.78 0.37
C THR A 88 -8.64 -7.00 -0.91
N GLY A 89 -7.89 -5.95 -1.24
CA GLY A 89 -8.10 -5.23 -2.50
C GLY A 89 -9.25 -4.23 -2.45
N GLN A 90 -9.61 -3.76 -3.63
CA GLN A 90 -10.80 -2.95 -3.83
C GLN A 90 -12.05 -3.85 -3.72
N GLN A 91 -13.01 -3.45 -2.91
CA GLN A 91 -14.25 -4.17 -2.67
C GLN A 91 -15.44 -3.21 -2.70
N ASP A 92 -16.51 -3.60 -3.38
CA ASP A 92 -17.79 -2.88 -3.32
C ASP A 92 -18.66 -3.51 -2.24
N ILE A 93 -18.90 -2.75 -1.16
CA ILE A 93 -19.63 -3.17 0.03
C ILE A 93 -20.72 -2.14 0.27
N ASP A 94 -21.98 -2.58 0.31
CA ASP A 94 -23.15 -1.71 0.58
C ASP A 94 -23.20 -0.45 -0.30
N SER A 95 -22.90 -0.61 -1.60
CA SER A 95 -22.85 0.47 -2.60
C SER A 95 -21.73 1.50 -2.43
N ALA A 96 -20.74 1.24 -1.58
CA ALA A 96 -19.52 2.02 -1.43
C ALA A 96 -18.28 1.18 -1.74
N THR A 97 -17.25 1.81 -2.32
CA THR A 97 -15.98 1.14 -2.63
C THR A 97 -14.99 1.36 -1.48
N TYR A 98 -14.45 0.25 -0.97
CA TYR A 98 -13.45 0.21 0.10
C TYR A 98 -12.15 -0.43 -0.39
N TYR A 99 -11.04 -0.09 0.26
CA TYR A 99 -9.72 -0.63 -0.07
C TYR A 99 -9.11 -1.28 1.14
N PHE A 100 -8.54 -2.46 0.91
CA PHE A 100 -7.92 -3.29 1.93
C PHE A 100 -6.50 -3.66 1.49
N ALA A 101 -5.55 -3.66 2.41
CA ALA A 101 -4.21 -4.14 2.13
C ALA A 101 -4.20 -5.68 2.00
N SER A 102 -3.05 -6.25 1.65
CA SER A 102 -2.87 -7.71 1.52
C SER A 102 -3.11 -8.47 2.82
N ASP A 103 -2.94 -7.81 3.98
CA ASP A 103 -3.25 -8.34 5.31
C ASP A 103 -4.71 -8.07 5.75
N GLY A 104 -5.53 -7.52 4.84
CA GLY A 104 -6.94 -7.23 5.06
C GLY A 104 -7.23 -5.96 5.84
N THR A 105 -6.21 -5.16 6.16
CA THR A 105 -6.42 -3.89 6.85
C THR A 105 -7.11 -2.88 5.95
N TRP A 106 -8.22 -2.32 6.41
CA TRP A 106 -8.94 -1.24 5.73
C TRP A 106 -8.20 0.08 5.87
N PHE A 107 -8.21 0.88 4.81
CA PHE A 107 -7.73 2.25 4.82
C PHE A 107 -8.50 3.12 3.83
N THR A 108 -8.40 4.45 4.00
CA THR A 108 -8.87 5.41 3.01
C THR A 108 -7.82 5.54 1.90
N PRO A 109 -8.16 5.25 0.63
CA PRO A 109 -7.20 5.27 -0.46
C PRO A 109 -6.75 6.70 -0.80
N THR A 110 -5.48 6.83 -1.18
CA THR A 110 -4.94 8.07 -1.76
C THR A 110 -4.70 7.85 -3.26
N PRO A 111 -5.48 8.46 -4.17
CA PRO A 111 -5.25 8.32 -5.61
C PRO A 111 -3.87 8.83 -6.02
N ILE A 112 -3.18 8.10 -6.90
CA ILE A 112 -1.94 8.60 -7.54
C ILE A 112 -2.27 9.63 -8.61
N MET A 113 -3.31 9.34 -9.40
CA MET A 113 -3.82 10.25 -10.42
C MET A 113 -4.82 11.23 -9.83
N GLY A 114 -4.75 12.48 -10.27
CA GLY A 114 -5.68 13.52 -9.85
C GLY A 114 -5.03 14.90 -9.73
N ALA A 115 -5.87 15.90 -9.51
CA ALA A 115 -5.42 17.26 -9.23
C ALA A 115 -4.89 17.37 -7.79
N PRO A 116 -3.98 18.31 -7.50
CA PRO A 116 -3.62 18.69 -6.13
C PRO A 116 -4.82 19.33 -5.40
N HIS A 117 -4.71 19.47 -4.08
CA HIS A 117 -5.79 20.03 -3.26
C HIS A 117 -6.11 21.50 -3.56
N THR A 118 -5.19 22.22 -4.20
CA THR A 118 -5.26 23.67 -4.41
C THR A 118 -4.57 24.07 -5.72
N ASN A 119 -4.58 25.37 -6.02
CA ASN A 119 -3.96 25.89 -7.23
C ASN A 119 -2.42 25.76 -7.21
N ARG A 120 -1.81 25.86 -8.39
CA ARG A 120 -0.35 25.75 -8.60
C ARG A 120 0.49 26.56 -7.63
N ALA A 121 0.15 27.84 -7.42
CA ALA A 121 0.95 28.72 -6.58
C ALA A 121 0.92 28.26 -5.12
N THR A 122 -0.25 27.93 -4.59
CA THR A 122 -0.40 27.45 -3.21
C THR A 122 0.25 26.08 -3.02
N THR A 123 0.12 25.16 -3.98
CA THR A 123 0.77 23.84 -3.91
C THR A 123 2.30 23.95 -3.90
N ILE A 124 2.88 24.76 -4.79
CA ILE A 124 4.35 24.97 -4.82
C ILE A 124 4.82 25.66 -3.54
N GLN A 125 4.05 26.62 -3.01
CA GLN A 125 4.39 27.26 -1.74
C GLN A 125 4.38 26.26 -0.57
N ALA A 126 3.43 25.32 -0.55
CA ALA A 126 3.41 24.26 0.46
C ALA A 126 4.64 23.33 0.34
N MET A 127 5.07 22.97 -0.88
CA MET A 127 6.30 22.21 -1.10
C MET A 127 7.54 22.95 -0.59
N LEU A 128 7.64 24.25 -0.87
CA LEU A 128 8.73 25.10 -0.37
C LEU A 128 8.75 25.16 1.15
N ASN A 129 7.59 25.34 1.77
CA ASN A 129 7.44 25.38 3.23
C ASN A 129 7.84 24.05 3.86
N ALA A 130 7.34 22.93 3.32
CA ALA A 130 7.67 21.59 3.79
C ALA A 130 9.18 21.29 3.65
N TYR A 131 9.78 21.69 2.53
CA TYR A 131 11.23 21.54 2.32
C TYR A 131 12.03 22.37 3.34
N ALA A 132 11.67 23.64 3.55
CA ALA A 132 12.33 24.49 4.54
C ALA A 132 12.21 23.94 5.97
N GLN A 133 11.03 23.42 6.33
CA GLN A 133 10.79 22.79 7.64
C GLN A 133 11.55 21.48 7.83
N SER A 134 11.98 20.81 6.76
CA SER A 134 12.81 19.61 6.86
C SER A 134 14.21 19.89 7.43
N GLY A 135 14.66 21.16 7.41
CA GLY A 135 15.99 21.56 7.87
C GLY A 135 17.13 21.28 6.88
N HIS A 136 16.84 20.72 5.70
CA HIS A 136 17.85 20.43 4.69
C HIS A 136 18.15 21.65 3.82
N SER A 137 19.43 21.84 3.48
CA SER A 137 19.85 22.88 2.56
C SER A 137 19.62 22.42 1.12
N TYR A 138 19.01 23.29 0.30
CA TYR A 138 18.81 22.98 -1.11
C TYR A 138 20.17 22.84 -1.83
N PRO A 139 20.42 21.73 -2.55
CA PRO A 139 21.71 21.46 -3.19
C PRO A 139 21.86 22.21 -4.53
N SER A 140 21.82 23.54 -4.47
CA SER A 140 21.82 24.42 -5.64
C SER A 140 22.98 24.15 -6.58
N GLY A 141 24.20 23.92 -6.06
CA GLY A 141 25.38 23.65 -6.89
C GLY A 141 25.22 22.44 -7.81
N ALA A 142 24.62 21.35 -7.32
CA ALA A 142 24.40 20.15 -8.12
C ALA A 142 23.18 20.27 -9.04
N LEU A 143 22.05 20.79 -8.53
CA LEU A 143 20.81 20.86 -9.30
C LEU A 143 20.78 22.00 -10.33
N SER A 144 21.61 23.03 -10.18
CA SER A 144 21.82 24.06 -11.21
C SER A 144 22.31 23.45 -12.53
N ILE A 145 23.14 22.41 -12.46
CA ILE A 145 23.67 21.72 -13.65
C ILE A 145 22.54 21.08 -14.46
N GLY A 146 21.52 20.55 -13.77
CA GLY A 146 20.33 19.95 -14.37
C GLY A 146 19.18 20.94 -14.59
N GLY A 147 19.43 22.24 -14.51
CA GLY A 147 18.44 23.28 -14.83
C GLY A 147 17.49 23.69 -13.70
N ALA A 148 17.77 23.34 -12.43
CA ALA A 148 16.98 23.77 -11.28
C ALA A 148 17.87 24.47 -10.22
N PRO A 149 18.25 25.74 -10.44
CA PRO A 149 19.17 26.43 -9.53
C PRO A 149 18.57 26.74 -8.16
N THR A 150 17.25 26.83 -8.05
CA THR A 150 16.54 27.05 -6.78
C THR A 150 15.49 25.97 -6.50
N ALA A 151 15.07 25.85 -5.23
CA ALA A 151 13.96 24.97 -4.85
C ALA A 151 12.66 25.35 -5.57
N LEU A 152 12.44 26.63 -5.85
CA LEU A 152 11.28 27.09 -6.62
C LEU A 152 11.32 26.55 -8.05
N ASP A 153 12.49 26.54 -8.70
CA ASP A 153 12.65 25.97 -10.04
C ASP A 153 12.36 24.47 -10.02
N PHE A 154 12.95 23.75 -9.05
CA PHE A 154 12.75 22.30 -8.91
C PHE A 154 11.27 21.94 -8.70
N PHE A 155 10.60 22.58 -7.73
CA PHE A 155 9.19 22.28 -7.44
C PHE A 155 8.25 22.78 -8.54
N SER A 156 8.62 23.82 -9.29
CA SER A 156 7.88 24.21 -10.51
C SER A 156 7.97 23.14 -11.58
N ILE A 157 9.17 22.61 -11.86
CA ILE A 157 9.36 21.52 -12.83
C ILE A 157 8.57 20.27 -12.40
N LEU A 158 8.68 19.89 -11.12
CA LEU A 158 7.97 18.75 -10.55
C LEU A 158 6.46 18.89 -10.72
N TYR A 159 5.91 20.05 -10.37
CA TYR A 159 4.50 20.34 -10.53
C TYR A 159 4.06 20.21 -11.99
N ASP A 160 4.79 20.84 -12.90
CA ASP A 160 4.42 20.90 -14.32
C ASP A 160 4.49 19.51 -14.99
N GLU A 161 5.52 18.71 -14.69
CA GLU A 161 5.62 17.32 -15.20
C GLU A 161 4.51 16.42 -14.63
N ALA A 162 4.19 16.55 -13.35
CA ALA A 162 3.12 15.78 -12.72
C ALA A 162 1.74 16.10 -13.32
N ILE A 163 1.40 17.39 -13.45
CA ILE A 163 0.13 17.82 -14.02
C ILE A 163 -0.01 17.39 -15.48
N ALA A 164 1.07 17.46 -16.27
CA ALA A 164 1.06 17.02 -17.66
C ALA A 164 0.62 15.55 -17.80
N GLU A 165 1.09 14.67 -16.92
CA GLU A 165 0.74 13.24 -16.91
C GLU A 165 -0.55 12.92 -16.10
N GLY A 166 -1.23 13.94 -15.55
CA GLY A 166 -2.43 13.77 -14.71
C GLY A 166 -2.14 13.13 -13.34
N ILE A 167 -0.90 13.22 -12.87
CA ILE A 167 -0.45 12.72 -11.57
C ILE A 167 -0.56 13.84 -10.53
N ASN A 168 -1.00 13.50 -9.32
CA ASN A 168 -1.05 14.47 -8.24
C ASN A 168 0.38 14.90 -7.86
N PRO A 169 0.77 16.18 -8.01
CA PRO A 169 2.13 16.64 -7.76
C PRO A 169 2.55 16.50 -6.30
N GLU A 170 1.62 16.42 -5.36
CA GLU A 170 1.91 16.16 -3.94
C GLU A 170 2.45 14.75 -3.70
N VAL A 171 1.99 13.76 -4.48
CA VAL A 171 2.51 12.38 -4.48
C VAL A 171 3.95 12.38 -4.96
N VAL A 172 4.21 13.07 -6.08
CA VAL A 172 5.54 13.16 -6.70
C VAL A 172 6.53 13.83 -5.74
N PHE A 173 6.12 14.93 -5.08
CA PHE A 173 6.92 15.59 -4.04
C PHE A 173 7.22 14.64 -2.89
N ALA A 174 6.20 14.01 -2.31
CA ALA A 174 6.38 13.15 -1.15
C ALA A 174 7.30 11.95 -1.47
N GLN A 175 7.05 11.27 -2.59
CA GLN A 175 7.91 10.19 -3.05
C GLN A 175 9.35 10.68 -3.27
N SER A 176 9.54 11.85 -3.91
CA SER A 176 10.87 12.40 -4.16
C SER A 176 11.65 12.65 -2.86
N MET A 177 11.00 13.26 -1.86
CA MET A 177 11.67 13.56 -0.59
C MET A 177 11.96 12.30 0.21
N LEU A 178 11.07 11.29 0.15
CA LEU A 178 11.29 10.00 0.79
C LEU A 178 12.49 9.26 0.19
N GLU A 179 12.54 9.17 -1.14
CA GLU A 179 13.57 8.43 -1.88
C GLU A 179 14.96 9.07 -1.80
N THR A 180 15.00 10.40 -1.80
CA THR A 180 16.27 11.15 -1.82
C THR A 180 16.72 11.62 -0.45
N ALA A 181 15.98 11.31 0.62
CA ALA A 181 16.17 11.92 1.94
C ALA A 181 16.24 13.46 1.83
N TRP A 182 15.16 14.07 1.32
CA TRP A 182 15.03 15.51 1.14
C TRP A 182 16.09 16.14 0.22
N LEU A 183 16.33 15.52 -0.93
CA LEU A 183 17.33 15.90 -1.94
C LEU A 183 18.78 15.83 -1.44
N SER A 184 19.05 15.08 -0.36
CA SER A 184 20.40 14.88 0.17
C SER A 184 21.12 13.69 -0.47
N PHE A 185 20.38 12.77 -1.11
CA PHE A 185 20.89 11.58 -1.81
C PHE A 185 21.75 10.68 -0.92
N GLY A 186 21.26 10.34 0.27
CA GLY A 186 21.98 9.52 1.26
C GLY A 186 22.07 8.01 0.95
N GLY A 187 21.62 7.58 -0.23
CA GLY A 187 21.55 6.17 -0.63
C GLY A 187 22.41 5.84 -1.86
N ASP A 188 22.05 4.77 -2.58
CA ASP A 188 22.80 4.27 -3.75
C ASP A 188 22.77 5.24 -4.96
N VAL A 189 21.72 6.06 -5.04
CA VAL A 189 21.56 7.06 -6.10
C VAL A 189 22.25 8.35 -5.70
N LYS A 190 23.10 8.87 -6.58
CA LYS A 190 23.81 10.14 -6.44
C LYS A 190 23.03 11.28 -7.07
N ILE A 191 23.17 12.48 -6.52
CA ILE A 191 22.47 13.68 -6.98
C ILE A 191 22.68 14.00 -8.47
N GLN A 192 23.86 13.70 -9.02
CA GLN A 192 24.20 13.93 -10.43
C GLN A 192 23.43 13.01 -11.39
N GLN A 193 22.75 11.99 -10.88
CA GLN A 193 21.93 11.10 -11.67
C GLN A 193 20.54 11.68 -11.94
N PHE A 194 20.15 12.76 -11.24
CA PHE A 194 18.82 13.36 -11.34
C PHE A 194 17.68 12.33 -11.24
N ASN A 195 17.89 11.27 -10.46
CA ASN A 195 16.92 10.20 -10.26
C ASN A 195 16.28 10.38 -8.88
N PHE A 196 15.15 11.07 -8.87
CA PHE A 196 14.47 11.48 -7.63
C PHE A 196 13.56 10.39 -7.06
N ALA A 197 13.45 9.24 -7.71
CA ALA A 197 12.48 8.19 -7.34
C ALA A 197 13.10 6.80 -7.20
N GLY A 198 14.44 6.72 -7.08
CA GLY A 198 15.14 5.46 -6.87
C GLY A 198 15.05 4.46 -8.05
N LEU A 199 14.77 4.92 -9.26
CA LEU A 199 14.47 4.03 -10.39
C LEU A 199 15.65 3.10 -10.74
N ALA A 200 15.43 1.78 -10.60
CA ALA A 200 16.40 0.66 -10.64
C ALA A 200 17.59 0.75 -9.68
N ALA A 201 17.47 1.46 -8.56
CA ALA A 201 18.33 1.18 -7.43
C ALA A 201 17.90 -0.15 -6.79
N THR A 202 18.82 -1.11 -6.63
CA THR A 202 18.50 -2.44 -6.06
C THR A 202 19.12 -2.67 -4.68
N GLY A 203 19.67 -1.65 -4.01
CA GLY A 203 20.17 -1.74 -2.63
C GLY A 203 21.50 -2.49 -2.46
N ASN A 204 22.15 -2.89 -3.55
CA ASN A 204 23.38 -3.70 -3.56
C ASN A 204 24.52 -3.03 -4.36
N GLY A 205 24.53 -1.70 -4.42
CA GLY A 205 25.54 -0.94 -5.17
C GLY A 205 25.34 -0.92 -6.70
N ALA A 206 24.19 -1.39 -7.18
CA ALA A 206 23.78 -1.16 -8.57
C ALA A 206 23.57 0.35 -8.76
N GLN A 207 24.27 0.94 -9.73
CA GLN A 207 24.04 2.33 -10.09
C GLN A 207 22.58 2.45 -10.57
N GLY A 208 21.74 3.16 -9.79
CA GLY A 208 20.42 3.54 -10.27
C GLY A 208 20.54 4.27 -11.62
N ASN A 209 19.44 4.46 -12.34
CA ASN A 209 19.57 5.18 -13.62
C ASN A 209 19.97 6.64 -13.40
N GLY A 210 20.70 7.18 -14.37
CA GLY A 210 20.93 8.60 -14.54
C GLY A 210 20.06 9.18 -15.64
N PHE A 211 19.65 10.43 -15.46
CA PHE A 211 18.93 11.24 -16.44
C PHE A 211 19.79 12.46 -16.81
N PRO A 212 19.58 13.07 -17.99
CA PRO A 212 20.40 14.20 -18.44
C PRO A 212 20.19 15.48 -17.62
N ASP A 213 19.00 15.68 -17.07
CA ASP A 213 18.64 16.89 -16.31
C ASP A 213 17.50 16.62 -15.32
N VAL A 214 17.18 17.61 -14.49
CA VAL A 214 16.14 17.53 -13.45
C VAL A 214 14.77 17.21 -14.04
N ARG A 215 14.42 17.87 -15.15
CA ARG A 215 13.11 17.71 -15.80
C ARG A 215 12.93 16.30 -16.33
N THR A 216 13.95 15.74 -16.97
CA THR A 216 13.91 14.38 -17.52
C THR A 216 13.83 13.34 -16.41
N GLY A 217 14.52 13.56 -15.29
CA GLY A 217 14.42 12.71 -14.11
C GLY A 217 13.03 12.67 -13.49
N LEU A 218 12.43 13.85 -13.28
CA LEU A 218 11.05 13.97 -12.79
C LEU A 218 10.04 13.40 -13.79
N ARG A 219 10.26 13.59 -15.09
CA ARG A 219 9.45 13.00 -16.16
C ARG A 219 9.45 11.47 -16.08
N ALA A 220 10.62 10.86 -15.91
CA ALA A 220 10.71 9.40 -15.79
C ALA A 220 9.90 8.88 -14.60
N GLN A 221 9.95 9.58 -13.46
CA GLN A 221 9.16 9.26 -12.28
C GLN A 221 7.65 9.32 -12.57
N VAL A 222 7.15 10.43 -13.13
CA VAL A 222 5.71 10.60 -13.36
C VAL A 222 5.17 9.65 -14.42
N GLN A 223 5.97 9.30 -15.44
CA GLN A 223 5.62 8.28 -16.43
C GLN A 223 5.50 6.89 -15.77
N HIS A 224 6.38 6.55 -14.83
CA HIS A 224 6.25 5.29 -14.08
C HIS A 224 5.05 5.30 -13.14
N LEU A 225 4.80 6.39 -12.42
CA LEU A 225 3.59 6.53 -11.60
C LEU A 225 2.33 6.41 -12.47
N ARG A 226 2.34 6.96 -13.68
CA ARG A 226 1.26 6.80 -14.65
C ARG A 226 1.06 5.34 -15.04
N ALA A 227 2.13 4.60 -15.32
CA ALA A 227 2.04 3.17 -15.62
C ALA A 227 1.46 2.35 -14.45
N TYR A 228 1.87 2.65 -13.21
CA TYR A 228 1.33 1.97 -12.03
C TYR A 228 -0.16 2.28 -11.84
N ALA A 229 -0.57 3.52 -12.06
CA ALA A 229 -1.91 3.98 -11.72
C ALA A 229 -2.97 3.70 -12.78
N ASP A 230 -2.61 3.80 -14.06
CA ASP A 230 -3.54 3.73 -15.18
C ASP A 230 -3.43 2.39 -15.94
N PRO A 231 -4.48 1.55 -15.94
CA PRO A 231 -4.49 0.30 -16.70
C PRO A 231 -4.41 0.50 -18.22
N HIS A 232 -4.64 1.71 -18.72
CA HIS A 232 -4.62 2.06 -20.14
C HIS A 232 -3.39 2.86 -20.58
N ALA A 233 -2.42 3.11 -19.68
CA ALA A 233 -1.23 3.87 -20.03
C ALA A 233 -0.39 3.17 -21.11
N THR A 234 -0.16 3.88 -22.21
CA THR A 234 0.70 3.50 -23.33
C THR A 234 1.73 4.59 -23.58
N GLU A 235 2.81 4.31 -24.31
CA GLU A 235 3.77 5.34 -24.71
C GLU A 235 3.09 6.47 -25.50
N SER A 236 2.14 6.13 -26.38
CA SER A 236 1.37 7.10 -27.16
C SER A 236 0.39 7.94 -26.34
N SER A 237 0.06 7.53 -25.10
CA SER A 237 -0.83 8.30 -24.22
C SER A 237 -0.09 9.20 -23.24
N LEU A 238 1.25 9.18 -23.23
CA LEU A 238 2.06 10.06 -22.38
C LEU A 238 2.02 11.49 -22.91
N ALA A 239 2.10 12.46 -22.00
CA ALA A 239 2.08 13.87 -22.38
C ALA A 239 3.38 14.31 -23.06
N TYR A 240 4.49 13.63 -22.74
CA TYR A 240 5.80 13.84 -23.33
C TYR A 240 6.42 12.52 -23.79
N PRO A 241 7.40 12.55 -24.71
CA PRO A 241 8.12 11.35 -25.13
C PRO A 241 8.63 10.54 -23.94
N LEU A 242 8.58 9.22 -24.07
CA LEU A 242 9.08 8.31 -23.05
C LEU A 242 10.57 8.51 -22.83
N VAL A 243 10.98 8.75 -21.58
CA VAL A 243 12.39 9.00 -21.24
C VAL A 243 13.09 7.82 -20.58
N ASP A 244 12.34 6.75 -20.30
CA ASP A 244 12.85 5.56 -19.65
C ASP A 244 12.13 4.29 -20.10
N GLN A 245 12.87 3.42 -20.80
CA GLN A 245 12.34 2.20 -21.41
C GLN A 245 11.80 1.18 -20.40
N ARG A 246 12.19 1.28 -19.12
CA ARG A 246 11.66 0.42 -18.04
C ARG A 246 10.18 0.64 -17.75
N PHE A 247 9.61 1.72 -18.27
CA PHE A 247 8.16 1.91 -18.34
C PHE A 247 7.45 0.68 -18.92
N ALA A 248 8.07 -0.05 -19.85
CA ALA A 248 7.52 -1.28 -20.42
C ALA A 248 7.40 -2.45 -19.43
N TYR A 249 8.14 -2.42 -18.31
CA TYR A 249 8.15 -3.51 -17.32
C TYR A 249 7.08 -3.37 -16.24
N VAL A 250 6.48 -2.18 -16.10
CA VAL A 250 5.44 -1.94 -15.09
C VAL A 250 4.14 -2.62 -15.52
N LEU A 251 3.55 -3.45 -14.66
CA LEU A 251 2.21 -3.97 -14.92
C LEU A 251 1.20 -2.81 -14.82
N ARG A 252 0.48 -2.53 -15.91
CA ARG A 252 -0.44 -1.39 -16.00
C ARG A 252 -1.56 -1.48 -14.97
N GLY A 253 -1.82 -0.38 -14.27
CA GLY A 253 -2.87 -0.30 -13.25
C GLY A 253 -2.64 -1.20 -12.04
N SER A 254 -1.41 -1.69 -11.83
CA SER A 254 -1.11 -2.57 -10.69
C SER A 254 -1.09 -1.86 -9.33
N ALA A 255 -1.01 -0.53 -9.31
CA ALA A 255 -1.12 0.29 -8.11
C ALA A 255 -1.86 1.60 -8.43
N PRO A 256 -3.21 1.61 -8.45
CA PRO A 256 -4.01 2.81 -8.72
C PRO A 256 -3.96 3.87 -7.60
N ILE A 257 -3.53 3.46 -6.40
CA ILE A 257 -3.47 4.27 -5.18
C ILE A 257 -2.08 4.21 -4.56
N VAL A 258 -1.69 5.25 -3.83
CA VAL A 258 -0.34 5.43 -3.28
C VAL A 258 0.02 4.31 -2.32
N GLU A 259 -0.92 3.85 -1.49
CA GLU A 259 -0.72 2.76 -0.52
C GLU A 259 -0.27 1.46 -1.20
N TYR A 260 -0.75 1.20 -2.43
CA TYR A 260 -0.40 0.03 -3.23
C TYR A 260 0.92 0.15 -3.99
N LEU A 261 1.65 1.27 -3.88
CA LEU A 261 3.05 1.34 -4.32
C LEU A 261 3.96 0.47 -3.44
N GLY A 262 3.53 0.14 -2.21
CA GLY A 262 4.21 -0.87 -1.38
C GLY A 262 3.81 -2.28 -1.79
N ILE A 263 4.78 -3.10 -2.23
CA ILE A 263 4.54 -4.48 -2.69
C ILE A 263 3.95 -5.35 -1.58
N GLN A 264 4.33 -5.10 -0.32
CA GLN A 264 3.84 -5.88 0.82
C GLN A 264 2.36 -5.61 1.09
N GLU A 265 1.90 -4.37 0.94
CA GLU A 265 0.53 -3.97 1.23
C GLU A 265 -0.40 -4.12 0.03
N ASN A 266 0.14 -4.19 -1.18
CA ASN A 266 -0.64 -4.43 -2.39
C ASN A 266 -1.09 -5.90 -2.49
N PRO A 267 -2.41 -6.18 -2.61
CA PRO A 267 -2.94 -7.53 -2.77
C PRO A 267 -2.48 -8.28 -4.02
N GLN A 268 -2.01 -7.56 -5.05
CA GLN A 268 -1.41 -8.17 -6.24
C GLN A 268 0.07 -8.54 -6.04
N HIS A 269 0.67 -8.17 -4.90
CA HIS A 269 2.10 -8.28 -4.64
C HIS A 269 2.96 -7.64 -5.75
N ARG A 270 2.49 -6.49 -6.25
CA ARG A 270 3.14 -5.62 -7.23
C ARG A 270 3.23 -4.22 -6.63
N GLY A 271 4.10 -3.38 -7.16
CA GLY A 271 4.29 -2.03 -6.64
C GLY A 271 5.69 -1.52 -6.94
N TRP A 272 5.94 -0.29 -6.48
CA TRP A 272 7.19 0.42 -6.68
C TRP A 272 8.33 -0.13 -5.81
N ALA A 273 8.05 -0.39 -4.53
CA ALA A 273 9.08 -0.74 -3.55
C ALA A 273 8.70 -1.97 -2.73
N THR A 274 9.73 -2.74 -2.34
CA THR A 274 9.60 -3.94 -1.50
C THR A 274 9.52 -3.63 0.00
N ALA A 275 9.88 -2.40 0.40
CA ALA A 275 9.85 -1.97 1.78
C ALA A 275 8.41 -1.98 2.33
N LYS A 276 8.26 -2.49 3.56
CA LYS A 276 6.97 -2.48 4.26
C LYS A 276 6.51 -1.03 4.49
N ASN A 277 5.20 -0.80 4.35
CA ASN A 277 4.54 0.49 4.53
C ASN A 277 5.03 1.60 3.59
N TYR A 278 5.68 1.26 2.47
CA TYR A 278 6.24 2.27 1.57
C TYR A 278 5.21 3.32 1.13
N GLY A 279 4.07 2.87 0.58
CA GLY A 279 2.99 3.77 0.17
C GLY A 279 2.43 4.58 1.34
N PHE A 280 2.25 3.95 2.51
CA PHE A 280 1.78 4.62 3.72
C PHE A 280 2.74 5.71 4.22
N HIS A 281 4.06 5.54 4.07
CA HIS A 281 5.04 6.59 4.39
C HIS A 281 4.92 7.79 3.44
N ILE A 282 4.66 7.57 2.15
CA ILE A 282 4.38 8.64 1.18
C ILE A 282 3.13 9.41 1.62
N VAL A 283 2.03 8.70 1.92
CA VAL A 283 0.78 9.32 2.37
C VAL A 283 0.96 10.11 3.67
N ALA A 284 1.72 9.59 4.63
CA ALA A 284 2.01 10.28 5.88
C ALA A 284 2.81 11.58 5.64
N LEU A 285 3.77 11.55 4.72
CA LEU A 285 4.53 12.74 4.32
C LEU A 285 3.65 13.75 3.57
N MET A 286 2.75 13.31 2.69
CA MET A 286 1.77 14.17 2.04
C MET A 286 0.90 14.90 3.06
N LYS A 287 0.30 14.16 4.00
CA LYS A 287 -0.51 14.74 5.08
C LYS A 287 0.29 15.80 5.84
N ARG A 288 1.50 15.48 6.31
CA ARG A 288 2.34 16.46 7.03
C ARG A 288 2.67 17.72 6.21
N SER A 289 2.78 17.60 4.88
CA SER A 289 3.25 18.69 4.01
C SER A 289 2.14 19.58 3.46
N PHE A 290 0.91 19.05 3.35
CA PHE A 290 -0.18 19.70 2.60
C PHE A 290 -1.52 19.79 3.36
N SER A 291 -1.60 19.32 4.61
CA SER A 291 -2.81 19.49 5.46
C SER A 291 -2.76 20.69 6.40
#